data_AF-A0A0F8P2X5-F1
#
_entry.id   AF-A0A0F8P2X5-F1
#
_cell.length_a   1.000
_cell.length_b   1.000
_cell.length_c   1.000
_cell.angle_alpha   90.00
_cell.angle_beta   90.00
_cell.angle_gamma   90.00
#
_symmetry.space_group_name_H-M   'P 1'
#
loop_
_entity.id
_entity.type
_entity.pdbx_description
1 polymer ?
#
loop_
_entity_poly.entity_id
_entity_poly.type
_entity_poly.pdbx_seq_one_letter_code
_entity_poly.pdbx_strand_id
1 'polypeptide(L)'
;MEGALYSVEDGRLFLDPAGSDPLIEKNGLYLDASTAKFVSIGMSSNCPDNVGTVYFTTSESPSYGEDKKFQFTVTTPGWYDYSVSMADNSLWEGTVTGIRIDPANNGIAGTNEDTVGFEYIRIEEMGSGESGSGTSEKSVTGIIPAETNTDQILDKNIVSEKEVKGIMEKVNDFIEMLKGLFGGLL
;
A
#
# COMPACT_ATOMS: atom_id res chain seq x y z
N MET A 1 7.25 33.34 18.73
CA MET A 1 8.38 32.59 18.17
C MET A 1 7.77 31.67 17.15
N GLU A 2 8.13 31.82 15.88
CA GLU A 2 7.72 30.92 14.81
C GLU A 2 8.38 29.57 15.11
N GLY A 3 7.58 28.58 15.50
CA GLY A 3 8.04 27.23 15.79
C GLY A 3 8.62 26.59 14.53
N ALA A 4 9.46 25.57 14.70
CA ALA A 4 9.86 24.77 13.54
C ALA A 4 8.59 24.13 12.94
N LEU A 5 8.35 24.35 11.64
CA LEU A 5 7.23 23.76 10.88
C LEU A 5 7.24 22.23 10.92
N TYR A 6 8.38 21.64 11.31
CA TYR A 6 8.54 20.22 11.54
C TYR A 6 9.49 19.95 12.71
N SER A 7 9.36 18.78 13.32
CA SER A 7 10.29 18.22 14.29
C SER A 7 10.55 16.73 14.02
N VAL A 8 11.64 16.20 14.57
CA VAL A 8 11.91 14.76 14.56
C VAL A 8 12.15 14.32 16.00
N GLU A 9 11.37 13.35 16.46
CA GLU A 9 11.48 12.77 17.80
C GLU A 9 11.20 11.27 17.72
N ASP A 10 12.00 10.46 18.42
CA ASP A 10 11.88 9.00 18.48
C ASP A 10 11.76 8.30 17.10
N GLY A 11 12.46 8.83 16.09
CA GLY A 11 12.47 8.29 14.74
C GLY A 11 11.23 8.62 13.90
N ARG A 12 10.36 9.51 14.38
CA ARG A 12 9.16 9.98 13.70
C ARG A 12 9.30 11.44 13.29
N LEU A 13 8.73 11.78 12.14
CA LEU A 13 8.65 13.15 11.63
C LEU A 13 7.31 13.74 12.04
N PHE A 14 7.30 14.93 12.62
CA PHE A 14 6.09 15.67 12.96
C PHE A 14 6.04 16.98 12.19
N LEU A 15 4.85 17.37 11.76
CA LEU A 15 4.55 18.62 11.09
C LEU A 15 3.55 19.41 11.93
N ASP A 16 3.75 20.73 11.98
CA ASP A 16 2.77 21.67 12.50
C ASP A 16 1.90 22.19 11.34
N PRO A 17 0.63 21.77 11.24
CA PRO A 17 -0.29 22.19 10.18
C PRO A 17 -0.84 23.62 10.36
N ALA A 18 -0.48 24.35 11.44
CA ALA A 18 -0.98 25.70 11.74
C ALA A 18 -0.57 26.77 10.71
N GLY A 19 0.34 26.46 9.78
CA GLY A 19 0.88 27.37 8.77
C GLY A 19 0.17 27.40 7.41
N SER A 20 -0.85 26.55 7.18
CA SER A 20 -1.49 26.21 5.89
C SER A 20 -0.70 25.23 5.00
N ASP A 21 -1.42 24.26 4.43
CA ASP A 21 -0.94 23.22 3.50
C ASP A 21 0.24 22.37 4.02
N PRO A 22 0.04 21.57 5.10
CA PRO A 22 1.06 20.63 5.54
C PRO A 22 1.31 19.62 4.43
N LEU A 23 2.53 19.53 3.93
CA LEU A 23 2.89 18.58 2.88
C LEU A 23 4.29 17.97 3.09
N ILE A 24 4.46 16.74 2.64
CA ILE A 24 5.77 16.10 2.47
C ILE A 24 5.93 15.76 0.99
N GLU A 25 7.05 16.17 0.40
CA GLU A 25 7.32 15.95 -1.01
C GLU A 25 8.66 15.25 -1.23
N LYS A 26 8.67 14.30 -2.17
CA LYS A 26 9.88 13.67 -2.70
C LYS A 26 9.85 13.66 -4.21
N ASN A 27 10.78 14.40 -4.82
CA ASN A 27 11.05 14.39 -6.27
C ASN A 27 12.29 13.57 -6.63
N GLY A 28 12.55 13.38 -7.93
CA GLY A 28 13.70 12.63 -8.43
C GLY A 28 13.59 11.14 -8.13
N LEU A 29 12.36 10.62 -8.12
CA LEU A 29 12.06 9.21 -8.06
C LEU A 29 12.20 8.59 -9.46
N TYR A 30 12.40 7.28 -9.50
CA TYR A 30 12.46 6.49 -10.72
C TYR A 30 11.74 5.17 -10.46
N LEU A 31 10.43 5.25 -10.25
CA LEU A 31 9.59 4.09 -9.94
C LEU A 31 8.80 3.70 -11.19
N ASP A 32 8.77 2.40 -11.52
CA ASP A 32 7.91 1.88 -12.56
C ASP A 32 6.46 1.84 -12.06
N ALA A 33 5.60 2.67 -12.64
CA ALA A 33 4.19 2.77 -12.28
C ALA A 33 3.45 1.43 -12.43
N SER A 34 3.95 0.49 -13.25
CA SER A 34 3.35 -0.83 -13.44
C SER A 34 3.55 -1.76 -12.25
N THR A 35 4.59 -1.56 -11.44
CA THR A 35 4.96 -2.39 -10.29
C THR A 35 4.78 -1.65 -8.96
N ALA A 36 5.04 -0.34 -8.91
CA ALA A 36 4.79 0.53 -7.77
C ALA A 36 3.32 0.98 -7.77
N LYS A 37 2.41 0.16 -7.24
CA LYS A 37 0.96 0.45 -7.27
C LYS A 37 0.41 1.06 -5.99
N PHE A 38 1.15 1.01 -4.89
CA PHE A 38 0.67 1.41 -3.58
C PHE A 38 1.65 2.35 -2.89
N VAL A 39 1.09 3.38 -2.25
CA VAL A 39 1.82 4.21 -1.28
C VAL A 39 1.37 3.79 0.10
N SER A 40 2.29 3.21 0.88
CA SER A 40 2.06 2.83 2.28
C SER A 40 2.51 3.96 3.20
N ILE A 41 1.66 4.32 4.16
CA ILE A 41 1.89 5.46 5.06
C ILE A 41 1.56 5.05 6.48
N GLY A 42 2.51 5.16 7.41
CA GLY A 42 2.27 5.08 8.84
C GLY A 42 2.15 6.48 9.40
N MET A 43 0.95 6.89 9.83
CA MET A 43 0.66 8.29 10.17
C MET A 43 -0.31 8.44 11.34
N SER A 44 -0.14 9.54 12.08
CA SER A 44 -1.12 10.07 13.03
C SER A 44 -1.47 11.50 12.68
N SER A 45 -2.72 11.89 12.91
CA SER A 45 -3.20 13.26 12.73
C SER A 45 -4.33 13.54 13.71
N ASN A 46 -4.40 14.77 14.21
CA ASN A 46 -5.57 15.33 14.90
C ASN A 46 -6.16 16.55 14.16
N CYS A 47 -5.82 16.73 12.89
CA CYS A 47 -6.47 17.72 12.04
C CYS A 47 -7.98 17.42 11.92
N PRO A 48 -8.85 18.45 11.86
CA PRO A 48 -10.30 18.28 11.96
C PRO A 48 -11.00 17.80 10.69
N ASP A 49 -10.32 17.79 9.53
CA ASP A 49 -10.95 17.51 8.24
C ASP A 49 -10.98 16.02 7.85
N ASN A 50 -10.16 15.18 8.49
CA ASN A 50 -10.02 13.75 8.19
C ASN A 50 -9.70 13.45 6.72
N VAL A 51 -9.00 14.36 6.03
CA VAL A 51 -8.63 14.19 4.61
C VAL A 51 -7.14 14.01 4.48
N GLY A 52 -6.72 13.02 3.69
CA GLY A 52 -5.34 12.89 3.23
C GLY A 52 -5.32 12.76 1.71
N THR A 53 -4.28 13.26 1.07
CA THR A 53 -4.13 13.18 -0.39
C THR A 53 -2.72 12.79 -0.77
N VAL A 54 -2.60 11.85 -1.71
CA VAL A 54 -1.35 11.49 -2.38
C VAL A 54 -1.39 12.10 -3.78
N TYR A 55 -0.51 13.04 -4.06
CA TYR A 55 -0.28 13.58 -5.39
C TYR A 55 0.95 12.95 -6.03
N PHE A 56 1.01 12.93 -7.35
CA PHE A 56 2.14 12.37 -8.09
C PHE A 56 2.51 13.16 -9.34
N THR A 57 3.74 12.95 -9.80
CA THR A 57 4.23 13.33 -11.13
C THR A 57 4.82 12.14 -11.86
N THR A 58 4.80 12.20 -13.18
CA THR A 58 5.46 11.21 -14.04
C THR A 58 6.38 11.91 -15.03
N SER A 59 7.24 11.15 -15.72
CA SER A 59 8.08 11.72 -16.79
C SER A 59 7.25 12.39 -17.91
N GLU A 60 6.06 11.86 -18.20
CA GLU A 60 5.15 12.40 -19.23
C GLU A 60 4.25 13.52 -18.70
N SER A 61 4.02 13.58 -17.38
CA SER A 61 3.23 14.62 -16.71
C SER A 61 3.99 15.18 -15.49
N PRO A 62 4.95 16.09 -15.70
CA PRO A 62 5.96 16.45 -14.70
C PRO A 62 5.49 17.47 -13.64
N SER A 63 4.23 17.88 -13.67
CA SER A 63 3.66 18.85 -12.72
C SER A 63 2.54 18.21 -11.91
N TYR A 64 2.47 18.45 -10.60
CA TYR A 64 1.32 18.02 -9.79
C TYR A 64 0.01 18.66 -10.31
N GLY A 65 -1.11 17.97 -10.12
CA GLY A 65 -2.42 18.45 -10.54
C GLY A 65 -3.57 17.68 -9.91
N GLU A 66 -4.76 18.27 -9.96
CA GLU A 66 -6.00 17.69 -9.40
C GLU A 66 -6.41 16.37 -10.08
N ASP A 67 -5.95 16.15 -11.30
CA ASP A 67 -6.08 14.91 -12.07
C ASP A 67 -5.05 13.84 -11.69
N LYS A 68 -4.01 14.19 -10.92
CA LYS A 68 -2.88 13.33 -10.55
C LYS A 68 -2.80 13.18 -9.04
N LYS A 69 -3.90 12.72 -8.47
CA LYS A 69 -4.01 12.48 -7.03
C LYS A 69 -4.91 11.32 -6.67
N PHE A 70 -4.78 10.87 -5.44
CA PHE A 70 -5.74 10.04 -4.73
C PHE A 70 -6.00 10.60 -3.35
N GLN A 71 -7.28 10.79 -3.03
CA GLN A 71 -7.71 11.16 -1.69
C GLN A 71 -8.04 9.90 -0.88
N PHE A 72 -7.67 9.91 0.40
CA PHE A 72 -8.03 8.89 1.38
C PHE A 72 -8.57 9.54 2.65
N THR A 73 -9.35 8.77 3.43
CA THR A 73 -9.88 9.23 4.72
C THR A 73 -8.85 8.97 5.82
N VAL A 74 -8.50 10.02 6.57
CA VAL A 74 -7.59 9.95 7.70
C VAL A 74 -8.36 9.63 8.97
N THR A 75 -7.95 8.59 9.68
CA THR A 75 -8.53 8.19 10.96
C THR A 75 -7.85 8.95 12.11
N THR A 76 -8.64 9.44 13.06
CA THR A 76 -8.18 10.16 14.25
C THR A 76 -9.03 9.78 15.47
N PRO A 77 -8.49 9.79 16.70
CA PRO A 77 -7.07 9.96 17.05
C PRO A 77 -6.30 8.62 16.98
N GLY A 78 -4.97 8.68 16.83
CA GLY A 78 -4.09 7.50 16.89
C GLY A 78 -3.15 7.34 15.70
N TRP A 79 -2.31 6.31 15.76
CA TRP A 79 -1.42 5.89 14.67
C TRP A 79 -2.10 4.82 13.83
N TYR A 80 -2.12 5.00 12.51
CA TYR A 80 -2.75 4.08 11.57
C TYR A 80 -1.87 3.87 10.34
N ASP A 81 -1.97 2.66 9.78
CA ASP A 81 -1.39 2.30 8.49
C ASP A 81 -2.40 2.53 7.37
N TYR A 82 -1.99 3.28 6.36
CA TYR A 82 -2.75 3.53 5.14
C TYR A 82 -2.05 2.86 3.96
N SER A 83 -2.83 2.25 3.06
CA SER A 83 -2.36 1.73 1.78
C SER A 83 -3.19 2.37 0.67
N VAL A 84 -2.62 3.37 0.01
CA VAL A 84 -3.30 4.13 -1.04
C VAL A 84 -2.99 3.48 -2.38
N SER A 85 -4.02 2.89 -3.01
CA SER A 85 -3.92 2.38 -4.38
C SER A 85 -3.84 3.55 -5.35
N MET A 86 -2.76 3.60 -6.14
CA MET A 86 -2.60 4.57 -7.21
C MET A 86 -3.04 4.01 -8.57
N ALA A 87 -3.35 2.72 -8.62
CA ALA A 87 -3.63 1.99 -9.86
C ALA A 87 -4.91 2.45 -10.58
N ASP A 88 -5.85 3.06 -9.86
CA ASP A 88 -7.15 3.47 -10.43
C ASP A 88 -7.07 4.82 -11.17
N ASN A 89 -5.94 5.52 -11.12
CA ASN A 89 -5.72 6.77 -11.84
C ASN A 89 -4.92 6.44 -13.10
N SER A 90 -5.55 6.65 -14.26
CA SER A 90 -4.94 6.33 -15.55
C SER A 90 -3.66 7.11 -15.84
N LEU A 91 -3.42 8.23 -15.13
CA LEU A 91 -2.18 9.02 -15.26
C LEU A 91 -1.04 8.46 -14.41
N TRP A 92 -1.30 7.51 -13.51
CA TRP A 92 -0.26 6.72 -12.84
C TRP A 92 0.31 5.68 -13.81
N GLU A 93 1.14 6.16 -14.74
CA GLU A 93 1.73 5.37 -15.81
C GLU A 93 3.20 5.74 -16.06
N GLY A 94 3.92 4.85 -16.74
CA GLY A 94 5.33 5.05 -17.07
C GLY A 94 6.22 5.14 -15.82
N THR A 95 7.09 6.16 -15.78
CA THR A 95 7.98 6.40 -14.64
C THR A 95 7.41 7.48 -13.73
N VAL A 96 7.11 7.11 -12.49
CA VAL A 96 6.73 8.06 -11.44
C VAL A 96 7.98 8.76 -10.93
N THR A 97 7.97 10.09 -10.99
CA THR A 97 9.13 10.96 -10.72
C THR A 97 9.03 11.76 -9.44
N GLY A 98 7.83 11.87 -8.88
CA GLY A 98 7.60 12.62 -7.65
C GLY A 98 6.33 12.22 -6.95
N ILE A 99 6.35 12.30 -5.62
CA ILE A 99 5.22 12.03 -4.73
C ILE A 99 5.12 13.16 -3.73
N ARG A 100 3.90 13.60 -3.48
CA ARG A 100 3.56 14.54 -2.41
C ARG A 100 2.43 13.97 -1.57
N ILE A 101 2.58 14.04 -0.25
CA ILE A 101 1.58 13.62 0.73
C ILE A 101 1.08 14.87 1.43
N ASP A 102 -0.22 15.12 1.28
CA ASP A 102 -0.94 16.20 1.94
C ASP A 102 -1.81 15.54 3.02
N PRO A 103 -1.33 15.40 4.27
CA PRO A 103 -2.02 14.69 5.36
C PRO A 103 -3.29 15.37 5.91
N ALA A 104 -3.54 16.61 5.49
CA ALA A 104 -4.72 17.42 5.80
C ALA A 104 -4.83 18.51 4.74
N ASN A 105 -6.04 19.02 4.47
CA ASN A 105 -6.19 20.26 3.70
C ASN A 105 -5.82 21.46 4.56
N ASN A 106 -6.20 21.44 5.85
CA ASN A 106 -5.93 22.54 6.78
C ASN A 106 -5.76 22.02 8.22
N GLY A 107 -4.87 22.68 8.95
CA GLY A 107 -4.86 22.64 10.40
C GLY A 107 -5.80 23.66 11.05
N ILE A 108 -5.78 23.72 12.39
CA ILE A 108 -6.47 24.72 13.20
C ILE A 108 -5.55 25.94 13.34
N ALA A 109 -5.80 26.94 12.51
CA ALA A 109 -4.98 28.15 12.46
C ALA A 109 -4.88 28.84 13.84
N GLY A 110 -3.66 29.14 14.27
CA GLY A 110 -3.38 29.95 15.45
C GLY A 110 -3.54 29.25 16.81
N THR A 111 -3.78 27.93 16.84
CA THR A 111 -3.86 27.18 18.11
C THR A 111 -2.58 26.40 18.41
N ASN A 112 -1.83 25.95 17.39
CA ASN A 112 -0.71 25.01 17.53
C ASN A 112 -1.09 23.77 18.36
N GLU A 113 -2.37 23.38 18.30
CA GLU A 113 -2.91 22.22 19.04
C GLU A 113 -2.94 20.96 18.16
N ASP A 114 -2.84 21.14 16.86
CA ASP A 114 -2.81 20.08 15.89
C ASP A 114 -1.41 19.74 15.39
N THR A 115 -1.26 18.50 14.98
CA THR A 115 0.01 17.89 14.62
C THR A 115 -0.27 16.72 13.69
N VAL A 116 0.56 16.59 12.66
CA VAL A 116 0.63 15.36 11.86
C VAL A 116 1.96 14.68 12.14
N GLY A 117 1.93 13.40 12.49
CA GLY A 117 3.12 12.57 12.68
C GLY A 117 3.23 11.49 11.61
N PHE A 118 4.45 11.19 11.18
CA PHE A 118 4.78 10.11 10.25
C PHE A 118 5.83 9.18 10.85
N GLU A 119 5.54 7.88 10.77
CA GLU A 119 6.52 6.81 11.03
C GLU A 119 7.25 6.42 9.76
N TYR A 120 6.51 6.25 8.67
CA TYR A 120 7.07 5.89 7.38
C TYR A 120 6.18 6.36 6.22
N ILE A 121 6.83 6.61 5.09
CA ILE A 121 6.21 6.67 3.77
C ILE A 121 7.01 5.69 2.90
N ARG A 122 6.35 4.69 2.32
CA ARG A 122 7.00 3.61 1.58
C ARG A 122 6.27 3.34 0.29
N ILE A 123 7.04 3.10 -0.77
CA ILE A 123 6.54 2.64 -2.06
C ILE A 123 7.40 1.44 -2.45
N GLU A 124 6.76 0.29 -2.68
CA GLU A 124 7.42 -0.94 -3.05
C GLU A 124 7.03 -1.31 -4.49
N GLU A 125 8.04 -1.62 -5.31
CA GLU A 125 7.83 -2.22 -6.62
C GLU A 125 7.58 -3.71 -6.42
N MET A 126 6.39 -4.17 -6.81
CA MET A 126 6.14 -5.61 -6.91
C MET A 126 7.06 -6.17 -7.99
N GLY A 127 7.98 -7.06 -7.62
CA GLY A 127 8.93 -7.67 -8.58
C GLY A 127 8.20 -8.21 -9.81
N SER A 128 8.82 -8.04 -10.99
CA SER A 128 8.26 -8.46 -12.27
C SER A 128 7.85 -9.95 -12.20
N GLY A 129 6.55 -10.20 -12.07
CA GLY A 129 6.02 -11.55 -12.01
C GLY A 129 6.38 -12.29 -13.30
N GLU A 130 7.20 -13.32 -13.17
CA GLU A 130 7.40 -14.32 -14.22
C GLU A 130 6.02 -14.87 -14.61
N SER A 131 5.74 -14.88 -15.91
CA SER A 131 4.47 -15.31 -16.49
C SER A 131 4.18 -16.77 -16.16
N GLY A 132 3.41 -17.00 -15.10
CA GLY A 132 2.77 -18.27 -14.78
C GLY A 132 1.26 -18.14 -15.01
N SER A 133 0.78 -18.69 -16.12
CA SER A 133 -0.65 -18.86 -16.41
C SER A 133 -1.37 -19.51 -15.23
N GLY A 134 -2.25 -18.76 -14.58
CA GLY A 134 -3.07 -19.21 -13.45
C GLY A 134 -4.27 -18.28 -13.31
N THR A 135 -5.46 -18.87 -13.39
CA THR A 135 -6.78 -18.24 -13.46
C THR A 135 -7.03 -17.17 -12.40
N SER A 136 -7.49 -16.00 -12.85
CA SER A 136 -7.86 -14.85 -12.04
C SER A 136 -9.08 -15.13 -11.15
N GLU A 137 -8.85 -15.32 -9.86
CA GLU A 137 -9.78 -14.90 -8.81
C GLU A 137 -8.99 -14.00 -7.85
N LYS A 138 -8.91 -12.70 -8.16
CA LYS A 138 -8.25 -11.73 -7.25
C LYS A 138 -9.32 -10.85 -6.61
N SER A 139 -9.77 -11.38 -5.48
CA SER A 139 -10.34 -10.74 -4.30
C SER A 139 -10.44 -9.22 -4.32
N VAL A 140 -11.68 -8.76 -4.26
CA VAL A 140 -12.09 -7.49 -3.64
C VAL A 140 -11.50 -7.39 -2.23
N THR A 141 -10.77 -6.33 -1.92
CA THR A 141 -10.46 -5.95 -0.53
C THR A 141 -10.69 -4.46 -0.35
N GLY A 142 -11.96 -4.09 -0.19
CA GLY A 142 -12.36 -2.86 0.48
C GLY A 142 -13.01 -3.25 1.81
N ILE A 143 -12.41 -2.77 2.91
CA ILE A 143 -13.00 -2.58 4.25
C ILE A 143 -13.45 -3.86 4.99
N ILE A 144 -12.69 -4.27 6.01
CA ILE A 144 -13.24 -5.05 7.14
C ILE A 144 -13.10 -4.18 8.39
N PRO A 145 -14.22 -3.65 8.95
CA PRO A 145 -14.23 -3.06 10.28
C PRO A 145 -13.95 -4.15 11.33
N ALA A 146 -13.25 -3.76 12.39
CA ALA A 146 -12.81 -4.65 13.47
C ALA A 146 -13.97 -5.15 14.33
N GLU A 147 -14.72 -6.14 13.85
CA GLU A 147 -15.34 -7.20 14.66
C GLU A 147 -16.07 -8.20 13.77
N THR A 148 -15.43 -9.34 13.51
CA THR A 148 -16.12 -10.49 12.90
C THR A 148 -15.79 -11.75 13.68
N ASN A 149 -16.83 -12.37 14.21
CA ASN A 149 -16.81 -13.66 14.90
C ASN A 149 -15.92 -14.66 14.13
N THR A 150 -14.98 -15.27 14.85
CA THR A 150 -14.00 -16.24 14.33
C THR A 150 -14.63 -17.51 13.75
N ASP A 151 -15.94 -17.71 13.94
CA ASP A 151 -16.68 -18.88 13.45
C ASP A 151 -17.08 -18.81 11.97
N GLN A 152 -16.76 -17.73 11.24
CA GLN A 152 -17.01 -17.64 9.78
C GLN A 152 -15.74 -17.65 8.90
N ILE A 153 -14.56 -17.90 9.46
CA ILE A 153 -13.29 -17.92 8.69
C ILE A 153 -12.84 -19.35 8.32
N LEU A 154 -13.52 -20.39 8.79
CA LEU A 154 -13.08 -21.78 8.59
C LEU A 154 -13.32 -22.40 7.19
N ASP A 155 -14.02 -21.74 6.27
CA ASP A 155 -14.38 -22.36 4.98
C ASP A 155 -13.62 -21.82 3.74
N LYS A 156 -12.65 -20.92 3.88
CA LYS A 156 -12.00 -20.29 2.70
C LYS A 156 -10.63 -20.87 2.29
N ASN A 157 -10.20 -21.98 2.88
CA ASN A 157 -8.94 -22.67 2.51
C ASN A 157 -9.10 -24.19 2.35
N ILE A 158 -10.30 -24.68 2.02
CA ILE A 158 -10.48 -26.10 1.68
C ILE A 158 -10.06 -26.29 0.21
N VAL A 159 -8.85 -26.81 0.00
CA VAL A 159 -8.43 -27.37 -1.29
C VAL A 159 -9.49 -28.37 -1.72
N SER A 160 -10.03 -28.24 -2.93
CA SER A 160 -11.13 -29.10 -3.37
C SER A 160 -10.67 -30.57 -3.39
N GLU A 161 -11.57 -31.52 -3.06
CA GLU A 161 -11.23 -32.96 -3.07
C GLU A 161 -10.63 -33.42 -4.41
N LYS A 162 -11.03 -32.75 -5.51
CA LYS A 162 -10.51 -32.99 -6.85
C LYS A 162 -9.05 -32.54 -7.00
N GLU A 163 -8.68 -31.41 -6.43
CA GLU A 163 -7.30 -30.93 -6.43
C GLU A 163 -6.41 -31.80 -5.56
N VAL A 164 -6.89 -32.21 -4.37
CA VAL A 164 -6.17 -33.15 -3.51
C VAL A 164 -5.94 -34.48 -4.23
N LYS A 165 -6.97 -35.03 -4.88
CA LYS A 165 -6.85 -36.27 -5.64
C LYS A 165 -5.87 -36.14 -6.81
N GLY A 166 -5.90 -35.03 -7.54
CA GLY A 166 -4.96 -34.76 -8.63
C GLY A 166 -3.50 -34.60 -8.17
N ILE A 167 -3.27 -34.03 -6.98
CA ILE A 167 -1.94 -33.98 -6.37
C ILE A 167 -1.45 -35.39 -6.00
N MET A 168 -2.31 -36.21 -5.40
CA MET A 168 -1.96 -37.58 -5.00
C MET A 168 -1.65 -38.48 -6.19
N GLU A 169 -2.36 -38.34 -7.31
CA GLU A 169 -2.06 -39.07 -8.55
C GLU A 169 -0.67 -38.70 -9.08
N LYS A 170 -0.33 -37.41 -9.13
CA LYS A 170 1.00 -36.94 -9.57
C LYS A 170 2.14 -37.41 -8.66
N VAL A 171 1.90 -37.46 -7.34
CA VAL A 171 2.87 -37.99 -6.37
C VAL A 171 3.12 -39.48 -6.60
N ASN A 172 2.06 -40.26 -6.87
CA ASN A 172 2.21 -41.68 -7.16
C ASN A 172 2.97 -41.94 -8.46
N ASP A 173 2.69 -41.18 -9.53
CA ASP A 173 3.42 -41.29 -10.81
C ASP A 173 4.91 -40.98 -10.63
N PHE A 174 5.25 -39.98 -9.81
CA PHE A 174 6.64 -39.63 -9.51
C PHE A 174 7.35 -40.74 -8.71
N ILE A 175 6.66 -41.37 -7.76
CA ILE A 175 7.20 -42.50 -7.01
C ILE A 175 7.48 -43.70 -7.94
N GLU A 176 6.57 -44.01 -8.88
CA GLU A 176 6.79 -45.08 -9.85
C GLU A 176 7.93 -44.75 -10.83
N MET A 177 8.07 -43.49 -11.25
CA MET A 177 9.20 -43.03 -12.05
C MET A 177 10.54 -43.22 -11.30
N LEU A 178 10.61 -42.85 -10.02
CA LEU A 178 11.80 -43.06 -9.20
C LEU A 178 12.12 -44.56 -9.03
N LYS A 179 11.10 -45.40 -8.81
CA LYS A 179 11.29 -46.86 -8.76
C LYS A 179 11.83 -47.41 -10.08
N GLY A 180 11.40 -46.89 -11.22
CA GLY A 180 11.95 -47.26 -12.53
C GLY A 180 13.41 -46.81 -12.73
N LEU A 181 13.78 -45.64 -12.17
CA LEU A 181 15.13 -45.08 -12.30
C LEU A 181 16.16 -45.76 -11.38
N PHE A 182 15.73 -46.21 -10.19
CA PHE A 182 16.59 -46.79 -9.16
C PHE A 182 16.40 -48.31 -8.96
N GLY A 183 15.37 -48.91 -9.57
CA GLY A 183 15.04 -50.33 -9.45
C GLY A 183 15.91 -51.29 -10.26
N GLY A 184 16.96 -50.80 -10.94
CA GLY A 184 17.95 -51.62 -11.64
C GLY A 184 19.15 -52.06 -10.78
N LEU A 185 19.16 -51.76 -9.47
CA LEU A 185 20.27 -52.09 -8.57
C LEU A 185 19.78 -52.69 -7.25
N LEU A 186 19.25 -53.92 -7.33
CA LEU A 186 19.21 -54.91 -6.25
C LEU A 186 19.20 -56.31 -6.88
#